data_AF-A0A3B0PG34-F1
#
_entry.id   AF-A0A3B0PG34-F1
#
_cell.length_a   1.000
_cell.length_b   1.000
_cell.length_c   1.000
_cell.angle_alpha   90.00
_cell.angle_beta   90.00
_cell.angle_gamma   90.00
#
_symmetry.space_group_name_H-M   'P 1'
#
loop_
_entity.id
_entity.type
_entity.pdbx_description
1 polymer ?
#
loop_
_entity_poly.entity_id
_entity_poly.type
_entity_poly.pdbx_seq_one_letter_code
_entity_poly.pdbx_strand_id
1 'polypeptide(L)'
;MELIKTLETKQNDFLLLKAVYEDDEMLANVVKNEFAITEFPDQKIAYVYMGERDKVNFDKVYEFATSLAQNAARNYQIDLKTFPVDKRICIFDTTDAFVKGINFSAAQLYNKKTVYKKENKNSLSLFFENPSEKLLEVFNKAIILSKAQNW
;
A
#
# COMPACT_ATOMS: atom_id res chain seq x y z
N MET A 1 10.98 -8.86 2.88
CA MET A 1 10.46 -7.63 2.26
C MET A 1 11.22 -6.45 2.81
N GLU A 2 11.54 -5.44 2.00
CA GLU A 2 12.25 -4.25 2.45
C GLU A 2 11.30 -3.18 3.02
N LEU A 3 11.82 -2.37 3.95
CA LEU A 3 11.10 -1.20 4.47
C LEU A 3 10.99 -0.10 3.41
N ILE A 4 9.85 0.59 3.40
CA ILE A 4 9.64 1.81 2.62
C ILE A 4 10.51 2.93 3.18
N LYS A 5 11.38 3.48 2.32
CA LYS A 5 12.30 4.57 2.64
C LYS A 5 12.11 5.80 1.76
N THR A 6 11.53 5.63 0.58
CA THR A 6 11.39 6.67 -0.45
C THR A 6 9.99 6.67 -1.04
N LEU A 7 9.52 7.86 -1.42
CA LEU A 7 8.31 8.04 -2.21
C LEU A 7 8.76 8.31 -3.65
N GLU A 8 8.40 7.42 -4.57
CA GLU A 8 8.80 7.52 -5.97
C GLU A 8 7.86 8.47 -6.73
N THR A 9 8.44 9.30 -7.59
CA THR A 9 7.70 10.27 -8.42
C THR A 9 7.55 9.82 -9.88
N LYS A 10 8.12 8.67 -10.23
CA LYS A 10 8.07 8.07 -11.57
C LYS A 10 7.69 6.59 -11.46
N GLN A 11 7.00 6.09 -12.48
CA GLN A 11 6.70 4.67 -12.56
C GLN A 11 7.98 3.85 -12.72
N ASN A 12 8.02 2.69 -12.07
CA ASN A 12 9.17 1.78 -12.09
C ASN A 12 8.82 0.45 -12.82
N ASP A 13 9.64 -0.57 -12.63
CA ASP A 13 9.47 -1.87 -13.30
C ASP A 13 8.45 -2.82 -12.68
N PHE A 14 7.88 -2.46 -11.54
CA PHE A 14 6.88 -3.26 -10.85
C PHE A 14 5.49 -3.09 -11.47
N LEU A 15 4.55 -3.99 -11.12
CA LEU A 15 3.15 -3.80 -11.52
C LEU A 15 2.57 -2.61 -10.75
N LEU A 16 1.92 -1.71 -11.48
CA LEU A 16 1.29 -0.53 -10.89
C LEU A 16 -0.04 -0.94 -10.24
N LEU A 17 -0.07 -0.93 -8.92
CA LEU A 17 -1.25 -1.31 -8.13
C LEU A 17 -2.14 -0.10 -7.87
N LYS A 18 -3.39 -0.19 -8.31
CA LYS A 18 -4.42 0.85 -8.19
C LYS A 18 -5.62 0.34 -7.40
N ALA A 19 -6.22 1.18 -6.57
CA ALA A 19 -7.49 0.88 -5.93
C ALA A 19 -8.65 1.06 -6.92
N VAL A 20 -9.65 0.17 -6.82
CA VAL A 20 -10.97 0.32 -7.43
C VAL A 20 -12.04 0.08 -6.39
N TYR A 21 -13.17 0.76 -6.55
CA TYR A 21 -14.30 0.69 -5.65
C TYR A 21 -15.56 0.20 -6.35
N GLU A 22 -16.59 -0.12 -5.56
CA GLU A 22 -17.83 -0.69 -6.07
C GLU A 22 -18.53 0.17 -7.15
N ASP A 23 -18.52 1.49 -6.97
CA ASP A 23 -19.21 2.44 -7.85
C ASP A 23 -18.35 2.92 -9.03
N ASP A 24 -17.09 2.47 -9.15
CA ASP A 24 -16.24 2.87 -10.27
C ASP A 24 -16.70 2.17 -11.55
N GLU A 25 -16.51 2.83 -12.72
CA GLU A 25 -16.68 2.17 -14.02
C GLU A 25 -15.69 1.02 -14.12
N MET A 26 -16.15 -0.17 -13.75
CA MET A 26 -15.28 -1.32 -13.60
C MET A 26 -14.81 -1.79 -14.97
N LEU A 27 -13.49 -1.98 -15.10
CA LEU A 27 -12.94 -2.81 -16.15
C LEU A 27 -13.59 -4.20 -16.03
N ALA A 28 -14.12 -4.71 -17.14
CA ALA A 28 -14.60 -6.08 -17.18
C ALA A 28 -13.48 -7.00 -16.65
N ASN A 29 -13.84 -7.92 -15.76
CA ASN A 29 -12.97 -8.96 -15.17
C ASN A 29 -12.20 -8.61 -13.88
N VAL A 30 -12.51 -7.52 -13.16
CA VAL A 30 -11.98 -7.34 -11.79
C VAL A 30 -12.76 -8.19 -10.78
N VAL A 31 -12.05 -8.93 -9.93
CA VAL A 31 -12.64 -9.73 -8.85
C VAL A 31 -13.19 -8.82 -7.75
N LYS A 32 -14.52 -8.87 -7.52
CA LYS A 32 -15.22 -8.06 -6.50
C LYS A 32 -15.17 -8.65 -5.10
N ASN A 33 -14.01 -9.17 -4.70
CA ASN A 33 -13.78 -9.63 -3.33
C ASN A 33 -12.86 -8.64 -2.63
N GLU A 34 -13.15 -8.28 -1.39
CA GLU A 34 -12.37 -7.30 -0.65
C GLU A 34 -10.88 -7.70 -0.59
N PHE A 35 -10.00 -6.73 -0.87
CA PHE A 35 -8.55 -6.89 -0.99
C PHE A 35 -8.07 -7.86 -2.08
N ALA A 36 -8.96 -8.35 -2.93
CA ALA A 36 -8.57 -9.16 -4.08
C ALA A 36 -7.82 -8.29 -5.10
N ILE A 37 -6.65 -8.75 -5.49
CA ILE A 37 -5.83 -8.10 -6.51
C ILE A 37 -6.04 -8.86 -7.83
N THR A 38 -6.49 -8.13 -8.85
CA THR A 38 -6.60 -8.62 -10.23
C THR A 38 -5.47 -8.02 -11.05
N GLU A 39 -4.60 -8.87 -11.61
CA GLU A 39 -3.44 -8.45 -12.40
C GLU A 39 -3.77 -8.42 -13.89
N PHE A 40 -3.30 -7.39 -14.59
CA PHE A 40 -3.33 -7.26 -16.05
C PHE A 40 -1.90 -7.10 -16.57
N PRO A 41 -1.13 -8.20 -16.70
CA PRO A 41 0.30 -8.17 -17.02
C PRO A 41 0.63 -7.43 -18.31
N ASP A 42 -0.22 -7.57 -19.34
CA ASP A 42 -0.05 -6.92 -20.65
C ASP A 42 -0.04 -5.38 -20.54
N GLN A 43 -0.71 -4.84 -19.52
CA GLN A 43 -0.80 -3.40 -19.26
C GLN A 43 0.12 -2.96 -18.12
N LYS A 44 0.85 -3.89 -17.47
CA LYS A 44 1.67 -3.65 -16.27
C LYS A 44 0.87 -3.00 -15.12
N ILE A 45 -0.43 -3.28 -15.04
CA ILE A 45 -1.33 -2.72 -14.04
C ILE A 45 -1.95 -3.86 -13.23
N ALA A 46 -2.18 -3.61 -11.95
CA ALA A 46 -3.01 -4.44 -11.09
C ALA A 46 -4.05 -3.58 -10.39
N TYR A 47 -5.24 -4.14 -10.16
CA TYR A 47 -6.31 -3.47 -9.44
C TYR A 47 -6.62 -4.22 -8.16
N VAL A 48 -6.70 -3.50 -7.04
CA VAL A 48 -7.23 -4.03 -5.78
C VAL A 48 -8.64 -3.54 -5.57
N TYR A 49 -9.56 -4.47 -5.30
CA TYR A 49 -10.93 -4.13 -4.93
C TYR A 49 -11.00 -3.74 -3.45
N MET A 50 -11.31 -2.47 -3.17
CA MET A 50 -11.39 -1.92 -1.81
C MET A 50 -12.80 -1.95 -1.21
N GLY A 51 -13.80 -2.40 -1.99
CA GLY A 51 -15.21 -2.42 -1.61
C GLY A 51 -15.92 -1.08 -1.79
N GLU A 52 -16.97 -0.86 -1.01
CA GLU A 52 -17.75 0.38 -1.00
C GLU A 52 -16.91 1.55 -0.47
N ARG A 53 -16.96 2.68 -1.17
CA ARG A 53 -16.19 3.90 -0.82
C ARG A 53 -16.47 4.39 0.60
N ASP A 54 -17.72 4.32 1.02
CA ASP A 54 -18.15 4.75 2.36
C ASP A 54 -17.62 3.85 3.49
N LYS A 55 -17.17 2.63 3.20
CA LYS A 55 -16.58 1.73 4.19
C LYS A 55 -15.07 1.86 4.28
N VAL A 56 -14.44 2.69 3.45
CA VAL A 56 -12.98 2.85 3.41
C VAL A 56 -12.56 3.98 4.34
N ASN A 57 -11.76 3.64 5.34
CA ASN A 57 -11.18 4.55 6.33
C ASN A 57 -9.69 4.22 6.53
N PHE A 58 -9.04 4.94 7.45
CA PHE A 58 -7.63 4.71 7.77
C PHE A 58 -7.33 3.25 8.12
N ASP A 59 -8.12 2.65 9.02
CA ASP A 59 -7.91 1.29 9.50
C ASP A 59 -7.97 0.26 8.37
N LYS A 60 -8.92 0.43 7.43
CA LYS A 60 -9.05 -0.45 6.27
C LYS A 60 -7.86 -0.35 5.32
N VAL A 61 -7.35 0.87 5.08
CA VAL A 61 -6.14 1.06 4.25
C VAL A 61 -4.90 0.52 4.95
N TYR A 62 -4.80 0.69 6.26
CA TYR A 62 -3.71 0.14 7.07
C TYR A 62 -3.72 -1.40 7.09
N GLU A 63 -4.90 -2.01 7.26
CA GLU A 63 -5.10 -3.46 7.19
C GLU A 63 -4.69 -4.00 5.82
N PHE A 64 -5.13 -3.34 4.75
CA PHE A 64 -4.72 -3.69 3.40
C PHE A 64 -3.20 -3.60 3.22
N ALA A 65 -2.57 -2.49 3.63
CA ALA A 65 -1.13 -2.29 3.53
C ALA A 65 -0.34 -3.37 4.31
N THR A 66 -0.85 -3.76 5.47
CA THR A 66 -0.31 -4.84 6.31
C THR A 66 -0.42 -6.20 5.60
N SER A 67 -1.61 -6.52 5.08
CA SER A 67 -1.85 -7.76 4.34
C SER A 67 -0.99 -7.83 3.08
N LEU A 68 -0.88 -6.73 2.34
CA LEU A 68 -0.05 -6.63 1.15
C LEU A 68 1.42 -6.86 1.48
N ALA A 69 1.93 -6.27 2.56
CA ALA A 69 3.31 -6.48 2.99
C ALA A 69 3.60 -7.96 3.33
N GLN A 70 2.62 -8.68 3.87
CA GLN A 70 2.78 -10.08 4.25
C GLN A 70 2.54 -11.05 3.09
N ASN A 71 1.67 -10.69 2.15
CA ASN A 71 1.09 -11.65 1.20
C ASN A 71 1.16 -11.23 -0.28
N ALA A 72 1.72 -10.07 -0.62
CA ALA A 72 1.92 -9.65 -2.01
C ALA A 72 2.50 -10.78 -2.87
N ALA A 73 1.80 -11.13 -3.94
CA ALA A 73 2.17 -12.19 -4.88
C ALA A 73 3.30 -11.79 -5.83
N ARG A 74 3.47 -10.49 -6.06
CA ARG A 74 4.48 -9.89 -6.95
C ARG A 74 5.04 -8.62 -6.35
N ASN A 75 6.06 -8.08 -7.02
CA ASN A 75 6.50 -6.73 -6.75
C ASN A 75 5.44 -5.73 -7.24
N TYR A 76 5.06 -4.80 -6.37
CA TYR A 76 4.07 -3.78 -6.69
C TYR A 76 4.62 -2.39 -6.44
N GLN A 77 4.32 -1.49 -7.36
CA GLN A 77 4.41 -0.06 -7.13
C GLN A 77 2.99 0.45 -6.85
N ILE A 78 2.77 0.99 -5.66
CA ILE A 78 1.45 1.36 -5.17
C ILE A 78 1.14 2.79 -5.59
N ASP A 79 0.10 2.97 -6.42
CA ASP A 79 -0.38 4.28 -6.84
C ASP A 79 -1.24 4.90 -5.73
N LEU A 80 -0.60 5.68 -4.85
CA LEU A 80 -1.24 6.29 -3.69
C LEU A 80 -2.39 7.24 -4.08
N LYS A 81 -2.43 7.74 -5.31
CA LYS A 81 -3.47 8.67 -5.76
C LYS A 81 -4.85 8.00 -5.89
N THR A 82 -4.90 6.68 -6.01
CA THR A 82 -6.15 5.93 -6.23
C THR A 82 -6.88 5.52 -4.94
N PHE A 83 -6.18 5.54 -3.81
CA PHE A 83 -6.70 5.08 -2.51
C PHE A 83 -7.50 6.10 -1.68
N PRO A 84 -7.35 7.43 -1.85
CA PRO A 84 -8.21 8.38 -1.17
C PRO A 84 -9.67 8.22 -1.55
N VAL A 85 -10.54 8.42 -0.56
CA VAL A 85 -11.99 8.49 -0.75
C VAL A 85 -12.47 9.79 -0.15
N ASP A 86 -13.12 10.59 -0.99
CA ASP A 86 -13.63 11.91 -0.63
C ASP A 86 -14.37 11.88 0.72
N LYS A 87 -14.03 12.84 1.59
CA LYS A 87 -14.62 13.07 2.91
C LYS A 87 -14.32 12.02 4.00
N ARG A 88 -13.65 10.90 3.71
CA ARG A 88 -13.32 9.87 4.74
C ARG A 88 -11.84 9.65 4.96
N ILE A 89 -11.06 9.60 3.89
CA ILE A 89 -9.61 9.42 3.99
C ILE A 89 -8.94 10.26 2.92
N CYS A 90 -8.05 11.15 3.34
CA CYS A 90 -7.30 11.98 2.40
C CYS A 90 -5.97 11.32 2.02
N ILE A 91 -5.24 11.94 1.09
CA ILE A 91 -3.94 11.45 0.65
C ILE A 91 -2.90 11.39 1.78
N PHE A 92 -2.98 12.29 2.75
CA PHE A 92 -2.06 12.30 3.90
C PHE A 92 -2.28 11.08 4.79
N ASP A 93 -3.54 10.79 5.12
CA ASP A 93 -3.95 9.63 5.91
C ASP A 93 -3.60 8.32 5.19
N THR A 94 -3.87 8.28 3.89
CA THR A 94 -3.53 7.16 3.00
C THR A 94 -2.03 6.88 3.03
N THR A 95 -1.21 7.93 2.86
CA THR A 95 0.25 7.81 2.85
C THR A 95 0.77 7.31 4.20
N ASP A 96 0.26 7.86 5.30
CA ASP A 96 0.62 7.43 6.65
C ASP A 96 0.22 5.96 6.90
N ALA A 97 -0.98 5.55 6.50
CA ALA A 97 -1.47 4.18 6.62
C ALA A 97 -0.59 3.19 5.85
N PHE A 98 -0.24 3.49 4.60
CA PHE A 98 0.63 2.63 3.79
C PHE A 98 2.05 2.52 4.35
N VAL A 99 2.67 3.64 4.71
CA VAL A 99 4.04 3.63 5.27
C VAL A 99 4.08 2.82 6.56
N LYS A 100 3.15 3.07 7.48
CA LYS A 100 3.09 2.35 8.76
C LYS A 100 2.74 0.87 8.57
N GLY A 101 1.69 0.56 7.81
CA GLY A 101 1.24 -0.82 7.60
C GLY A 101 2.33 -1.70 6.98
N ILE A 102 3.04 -1.17 5.98
CA ILE A 102 4.15 -1.90 5.35
C ILE A 102 5.35 -1.99 6.30
N ASN A 103 5.80 -0.88 6.89
CA ASN A 103 7.02 -0.85 7.68
C ASN A 103 6.89 -1.61 9.01
N PHE A 104 5.73 -1.59 9.66
CA PHE A 104 5.49 -2.37 10.87
C PHE A 104 5.39 -3.86 10.57
N SER A 105 4.82 -4.24 9.41
CA SER A 105 4.71 -5.64 9.01
C SER A 105 6.04 -6.24 8.58
N ALA A 106 6.85 -5.47 7.85
CA ALA A 106 8.15 -5.86 7.35
C ALA A 106 9.28 -5.75 8.40
N ALA A 107 9.00 -5.18 9.57
CA ALA A 107 9.97 -5.08 10.67
C ALA A 107 10.47 -6.46 11.11
N GLN A 108 11.80 -6.65 11.05
CA GLN A 108 12.46 -7.84 11.59
C GLN A 108 12.75 -7.62 13.08
N LEU A 109 11.76 -7.90 13.91
CA LEU A 109 11.94 -7.92 15.37
C LEU A 109 12.51 -9.27 15.78
N TYR A 110 13.72 -9.26 16.34
CA TYR A 110 14.34 -10.48 16.86
C TYR A 110 13.50 -11.04 18.01
N ASN A 111 13.01 -12.26 17.84
CA ASN A 111 12.31 -12.99 18.89
C ASN A 111 12.91 -14.39 19.04
N LYS A 112 13.52 -14.66 20.20
CA LYS A 112 14.16 -15.94 20.54
C LYS A 112 13.24 -17.16 20.38
N LYS A 113 11.92 -16.96 20.39
CA LYS A 113 10.90 -18.01 20.29
C LYS A 113 10.37 -18.24 18.86
N THR A 114 10.64 -17.33 17.91
CA THR A 114 10.02 -17.36 16.58
C THR A 114 11.01 -17.86 15.55
N VAL A 115 11.04 -19.16 15.32
CA VAL A 115 12.00 -19.81 14.41
C VAL A 115 11.49 -19.86 12.96
N TYR A 116 10.19 -19.59 12.72
CA TYR A 116 9.55 -19.83 11.42
C TYR A 116 8.55 -18.74 10.97
N LYS A 117 8.93 -17.46 10.96
CA LYS A 117 8.08 -16.43 10.31
C LYS A 117 8.29 -16.53 8.78
N LYS A 118 7.22 -16.84 8.03
CA LYS A 118 7.26 -16.81 6.57
C LYS A 118 7.40 -15.36 6.11
N GLU A 119 8.55 -15.00 5.57
CA GLU A 119 8.78 -13.67 5.02
C GLU A 119 8.30 -13.58 3.57
N ASN A 120 7.60 -12.50 3.26
CA ASN A 120 7.34 -12.15 1.87
C ASN A 120 8.63 -11.66 1.22
N LYS A 121 9.02 -12.27 0.10
CA LYS A 121 10.23 -11.90 -0.65
C LYS A 121 9.97 -10.79 -1.66
N ASN A 122 8.72 -10.53 -2.00
CA ASN A 122 8.36 -9.50 -2.95
C ASN A 122 8.58 -8.11 -2.34
N SER A 123 8.83 -7.14 -3.20
CA SER A 123 9.12 -5.75 -2.86
C SER A 123 7.93 -4.85 -3.17
N LEU A 124 7.71 -3.88 -2.28
CA LEU A 124 6.69 -2.85 -2.46
C LEU A 124 7.37 -1.50 -2.57
N SER A 125 6.90 -0.64 -3.47
CA SER A 125 7.27 0.78 -3.52
C SER A 125 6.02 1.65 -3.52
N LEU A 126 6.16 2.90 -3.07
CA LEU A 126 5.08 3.88 -3.09
C LEU A 126 5.31 4.87 -4.22
N PHE A 127 4.25 5.17 -4.98
CA PHE A 127 4.27 6.11 -6.09
C PHE A 127 3.25 7.23 -5.90
N PHE A 128 3.71 8.45 -6.14
CA PHE A 128 2.85 9.63 -6.27
C PHE A 128 3.51 10.65 -7.21
N GLU A 129 2.83 10.98 -8.30
CA GLU A 129 3.32 11.97 -9.27
C GLU A 129 3.21 13.39 -8.69
N ASN A 130 4.31 14.15 -8.71
CA ASN A 130 4.38 15.54 -8.25
C ASN A 130 3.84 15.75 -6.81
N PRO A 131 4.45 15.13 -5.78
CA PRO A 131 4.00 15.27 -4.40
C PRO A 131 4.15 16.71 -3.93
N SER A 132 3.16 17.20 -3.18
CA SER A 132 3.27 18.50 -2.51
C SER A 132 4.27 18.43 -1.35
N GLU A 133 4.85 19.57 -0.95
CA GLU A 133 5.76 19.63 0.20
C GLU A 133 5.11 19.05 1.47
N LYS A 134 3.85 19.39 1.73
CA LYS A 134 3.08 18.85 2.84
C LYS A 134 2.96 17.32 2.80
N LEU A 135 2.81 16.74 1.61
CA LEU A 135 2.76 15.28 1.46
C LEU A 135 4.11 14.64 1.81
N LEU A 136 5.20 15.25 1.37
CA LEU A 136 6.56 14.81 1.71
C LEU A 136 6.85 14.91 3.21
N GLU A 137 6.38 15.96 3.88
CA GLU A 137 6.47 16.08 5.34
C GLU A 137 5.74 14.95 6.06
N VAL A 138 4.51 14.65 5.64
CA VAL A 138 3.71 13.55 6.22
C VAL A 138 4.41 12.21 6.00
N PHE A 139 4.91 11.96 4.78
CA PHE A 139 5.66 10.77 4.46
C PHE A 139 6.92 10.62 5.33
N ASN A 140 7.71 11.68 5.46
CA ASN A 140 8.92 11.69 6.30
C ASN A 140 8.59 11.45 7.77
N LYS A 141 7.52 12.08 8.28
CA LYS A 141 7.03 11.86 9.64
C LYS A 141 6.64 10.40 9.86
N ALA A 142 5.92 9.80 8.92
CA ALA A 142 5.53 8.40 8.98
C ALA A 142 6.74 7.46 9.00
N ILE A 143 7.79 7.74 8.20
CA ILE A 143 9.05 7.00 8.24
C ILE A 143 9.72 7.11 9.62
N ILE A 144 9.83 8.32 10.17
CA ILE A 144 10.49 8.56 11.46
C ILE A 144 9.77 7.78 12.56
N LEU A 145 8.44 7.88 12.62
CA LEU A 145 7.64 7.12 13.58
C LEU A 145 7.81 5.61 13.39
N SER A 146 7.80 5.15 12.14
CA SER A 146 7.98 3.73 11.84
C SER A 146 9.33 3.21 12.34
N LYS A 147 10.40 3.97 12.12
CA LYS A 147 11.74 3.64 12.61
C LYS A 147 11.82 3.64 14.13
N ALA A 148 11.24 4.64 14.78
CA ALA A 148 11.27 4.76 16.24
C ALA A 148 10.53 3.61 16.94
N GLN A 149 9.43 3.13 16.35
CA GLN A 149 8.64 2.06 16.93
C GLN A 149 9.16 0.66 16.58
N ASN A 150 9.91 0.52 15.49
CA ASN A 150 10.56 -0.74 15.10
C ASN A 150 11.94 -0.96 15.76
N TRP A 151 12.43 0.01 16.54
CA TRP A 151 13.69 -0.06 17.29
C TRP A 151 13.50 -0.81 18.60
#